data_AF-A0A258AFL9-F1
#
_entry.id   AF-A0A258AFL9-F1
#
_cell.length_a   1.000
_cell.length_b   1.000
_cell.length_c   1.000
_cell.angle_alpha   90.00
_cell.angle_beta   90.00
_cell.angle_gamma   90.00
#
_symmetry.space_group_name_H-M   'P 1'
#
loop_
_entity.id
_entity.type
_entity.pdbx_description
1 polymer ?
#
loop_
_entity_poly.entity_id
_entity_poly.type
_entity_poly.pdbx_seq_one_letter_code
_entity_poly.pdbx_strand_id
1 'polypeptide(L)' 'DVHRWMNAWVFVHEGAHSAVSAADGRFSISRALADGEYIVEAWHPQFSQSITHTVTVRGGKATADFEFDFANAHPL' A
#
# COMPACT_ATOMS: atom_id res chain seq x y z
N ASP A 1 0.36 -14.15 23.85
CA ASP A 1 -0.99 -14.17 23.28
C ASP A 1 -1.27 -15.53 22.65
N VAL A 2 -2.40 -16.17 23.03
CA VAL A 2 -2.87 -17.49 22.53
C VAL A 2 -3.91 -17.35 21.40
N HIS A 3 -4.35 -16.13 21.09
CA HIS A 3 -5.33 -15.82 20.04
C HIS A 3 -4.73 -15.01 18.89
N ARG A 4 -3.43 -15.15 18.61
CA ARG A 4 -2.76 -14.45 17.49
C ARG A 4 -3.45 -14.64 16.13
N TRP A 5 -4.18 -15.74 15.98
CA TRP A 5 -4.97 -16.09 14.79
C TRP A 5 -6.29 -15.31 14.65
N MET A 6 -6.67 -14.49 15.65
CA MET A 6 -7.87 -13.64 15.64
C MET A 6 -7.56 -12.16 15.40
N ASN A 7 -6.42 -11.84 14.79
CA ASN A 7 -6.07 -10.45 14.49
C ASN A 7 -6.59 -10.05 13.11
N ALA A 8 -7.10 -8.82 13.03
CA ALA A 8 -7.43 -8.15 11.78
C ALA A 8 -6.70 -6.81 11.73
N TRP A 9 -6.20 -6.46 10.55
CA TRP A 9 -5.58 -5.17 10.29
C TRP A 9 -6.55 -4.30 9.51
N VAL A 10 -6.79 -3.09 10.00
CA VAL A 10 -7.65 -2.11 9.37
C VAL A 10 -6.84 -0.84 9.16
N PHE A 11 -6.78 -0.38 7.91
CA PHE A 11 -6.15 0.87 7.54
C PHE A 11 -7.22 1.84 7.02
N VAL A 12 -7.25 3.04 7.59
CA VAL A 12 -8.17 4.11 7.19
C VAL A 12 -7.34 5.17 6.48
N HIS A 13 -7.73 5.53 5.26
CA HIS A 13 -7.05 6.54 4.45
C HIS A 13 -8.08 7.50 3.84
N GLU A 14 -7.61 8.70 3.48
CA GLU A 14 -8.44 9.73 2.86
C GLU A 14 -8.67 9.49 1.35
N GLY A 15 -7.80 8.68 0.71
CA GLY A 15 -7.85 8.39 -0.72
C GLY A 15 -9.13 7.68 -1.18
N ALA A 16 -9.52 7.87 -2.45
CA ALA A 16 -10.73 7.28 -3.02
C ALA A 16 -10.55 5.83 -3.53
N HIS A 17 -9.31 5.35 -3.61
CA HIS A 17 -8.96 4.05 -4.19
C HIS A 17 -7.93 3.33 -3.32
N SER A 18 -8.03 2.01 -3.27
CA SER A 18 -7.08 1.16 -2.57
C SER A 18 -6.98 -0.21 -3.23
N ALA A 19 -5.88 -0.90 -2.95
CA ALA A 19 -5.65 -2.29 -3.29
C ALA A 19 -4.87 -2.94 -2.15
N VAL A 20 -5.09 -4.24 -1.96
CA VAL A 20 -4.27 -5.07 -1.06
C VAL A 20 -3.30 -5.84 -1.95
N SER A 21 -2.01 -5.86 -1.60
CA SER A 21 -1.02 -6.64 -2.31
C SER A 21 -1.32 -8.14 -2.20
N ALA A 22 -1.06 -8.87 -3.27
CA ALA A 22 -1.10 -10.33 -3.26
C ALA A 22 0.09 -10.89 -2.46
N ALA A 23 0.07 -12.21 -2.23
CA ALA A 23 1.17 -12.90 -1.54
C ALA A 23 2.53 -12.78 -2.23
N ASP A 24 2.54 -12.46 -3.53
CA ASP A 24 3.75 -12.20 -4.32
C ASP A 24 4.17 -10.72 -4.36
N GLY A 25 3.51 -9.86 -3.57
CA GLY A 25 3.77 -8.43 -3.46
C GLY A 25 3.11 -7.58 -4.55
N ARG A 26 2.52 -8.17 -5.60
CA ARG A 26 1.89 -7.39 -6.67
C ARG A 26 0.57 -6.78 -6.22
N PHE A 27 0.28 -5.58 -6.70
CA PHE A 27 -0.98 -4.90 -6.50
C PHE A 27 -1.45 -4.26 -7.81
N SER A 28 -2.74 -3.97 -7.92
CA SER A 28 -3.31 -3.25 -9.06
C SER A 28 -4.50 -2.42 -8.61
N ILE A 29 -4.46 -1.13 -8.91
CA ILE A 29 -5.59 -0.21 -8.74
C ILE A 29 -6.27 -0.07 -10.10
N SER A 30 -7.23 -0.96 -10.38
CA SER A 30 -7.88 -1.08 -11.70
C SER A 30 -9.08 -0.14 -11.87
N ARG A 31 -8.86 1.15 -11.62
CA ARG A 31 -9.89 2.19 -11.78
C ARG A 31 -9.40 3.23 -12.78
N ALA A 32 -10.31 3.78 -13.58
CA ALA A 32 -9.96 4.81 -14.54
C ALA A 32 -9.46 6.06 -13.79
N LEU A 33 -8.15 6.27 -13.79
CA LEU A 33 -7.50 7.50 -13.36
C LEU A 33 -7.29 8.37 -14.58
N ALA A 34 -7.63 9.66 -14.43
CA ALA A 34 -7.24 10.64 -15.42
C ALA A 34 -5.70 10.80 -15.43
N ASP A 35 -5.16 11.29 -16.54
CA ASP A 35 -3.76 11.65 -16.59
C ASP A 35 -3.49 12.81 -15.61
N GLY A 36 -2.42 12.72 -14.84
CA GLY A 36 -2.15 13.67 -13.76
C GLY A 36 -1.09 13.17 -12.79
N GLU A 37 -0.82 13.99 -11.77
CA GLU A 37 0.08 13.66 -10.68
C GLU A 37 -0.72 13.16 -9.48
N TYR A 38 -0.27 12.05 -8.89
CA TYR A 38 -0.93 11.40 -7.76
C TYR A 38 0.10 10.99 -6.71
N ILE A 39 -0.32 10.99 -5.45
CA ILE A 39 0.44 10.39 -4.36
C ILE A 39 -0.12 8.99 -4.11
N VAL A 40 0.76 8.00 -4.09
CA VAL A 40 0.43 6.62 -3.72
C VAL A 40 1.10 6.33 -2.39
N GLU A 41 0.32 5.80 -1.45
CA GLU A 41 0.76 5.45 -0.11
C GLU A 41 0.68 3.94 0.07
N ALA A 42 1.77 3.32 0.54
CA ALA A 42 1.81 1.93 0.96
C ALA A 42 1.93 1.83 2.48
N TRP A 43 1.07 1.03 3.09
CA TRP A 43 1.04 0.79 4.54
C TRP A 43 1.21 -0.70 4.86
N HIS A 44 1.91 -1.00 5.94
CA HIS A 44 2.05 -2.36 6.47
C HIS A 44 2.00 -2.33 8.00
N PRO A 45 1.26 -3.24 8.67
CA PRO A 45 0.95 -3.15 10.10
C PRO A 45 2.17 -3.22 11.03
N GLN A 46 3.25 -3.84 10.59
CA GLN A 46 4.49 -3.92 11.37
C GLN A 46 5.38 -2.67 11.26
N PHE A 47 4.96 -1.63 10.53
CA PHE A 47 5.73 -0.40 10.36
C PHE A 47 4.96 0.78 10.94
N SER A 48 5.68 1.68 11.63
CA SER A 48 5.05 2.88 12.22
C SER A 48 4.68 3.95 11.19
N GLN A 49 5.30 3.92 10.01
CA GLN A 49 5.11 4.91 8.96
C GLN A 49 4.79 4.21 7.64
N SER A 50 3.95 4.86 6.83
CA SER A 50 3.73 4.48 5.45
C SER A 50 4.85 5.02 4.54
N ILE A 51 4.97 4.41 3.37
CA ILE A 51 5.89 4.86 2.30
C ILE A 51 5.05 5.58 1.25
N THR A 52 5.47 6.77 0.84
CA THR A 52 4.77 7.56 -0.17
C THR A 52 5.62 7.77 -1.42
N HIS A 53 4.98 7.65 -2.58
CA HIS A 53 5.58 7.97 -3.87
C HIS A 53 4.65 8.86 -4.69
N THR A 54 5.22 9.87 -5.34
CA THR A 54 4.53 10.64 -6.38
C THR A 54 4.66 9.90 -7.71
N VAL A 55 3.54 9.64 -8.37
CA VAL A 55 3.49 9.05 -9.72
C VAL A 55 2.80 9.98 -10.69
N THR A 56 3.26 9.98 -11.94
CA THR A 56 2.56 10.64 -13.04
C THR A 56 1.81 9.59 -13.86
N VAL A 57 0.48 9.65 -13.85
CA VAL A 57 -0.37 8.83 -14.71
C VAL A 57 -0.38 9.43 -16.11
N ARG A 58 -0.05 8.61 -17.12
CA ARG A 58 -0.11 8.97 -18.54
C ARG A 58 -0.77 7.84 -19.34
N GLY A 59 -1.74 8.19 -20.18
CA GLY A 59 -2.57 7.20 -20.88
C GLY A 59 -3.25 6.22 -19.92
N GLY A 60 -3.63 6.70 -18.73
CA GLY A 60 -4.25 5.88 -17.68
C GLY A 60 -3.33 4.83 -17.05
N LYS A 61 -2.00 4.97 -17.18
CA LYS A 61 -1.02 4.03 -16.61
C LYS A 61 0.06 4.74 -15.81
N ALA A 62 0.48 4.10 -14.73
CA ALA A 62 1.65 4.41 -13.94
C ALA A 62 2.12 3.15 -13.21
N THR A 63 3.35 3.17 -12.70
CA THR A 63 3.91 2.10 -11.86
C THR A 63 4.61 2.74 -10.67
N ALA A 64 4.48 2.11 -9.52
CA ALA A 64 5.23 2.42 -8.31
C ALA A 64 5.64 1.10 -7.67
N ASP A 65 6.86 1.08 -7.18
CA ASP A 65 7.41 -0.03 -6.40
C ASP A 65 7.65 0.48 -4.97
N PHE A 66 7.41 -0.40 -4.00
CA PHE A 66 7.56 -0.08 -2.58
C PHE A 66 8.40 -1.18 -1.92
N GLU A 67 9.28 -0.80 -1.02
CA GLU A 67 10.14 -1.73 -0.29
C GLU A 67 9.99 -1.52 1.22
N PHE A 68 9.57 -2.56 1.92
CA PHE A 68 9.53 -2.61 3.38
C PHE A 68 10.73 -3.41 3.89
N ASP A 69 11.66 -2.76 4.57
CA ASP A 69 12.78 -3.45 5.20
C ASP A 69 12.34 -4.09 6.52
N PHE A 70 12.10 -5.40 6.50
CA PHE A 70 11.66 -6.17 7.66
C PHE A 70 12.70 -6.26 8.78
N ALA A 71 13.96 -5.85 8.56
CA ALA A 71 14.92 -5.67 9.65
C ALA A 71 14.49 -4.55 10.61
N ASN A 72 13.65 -3.61 10.14
CA ASN A 72 13.11 -2.48 10.91
C ASN A 72 11.64 -2.67 11.31
N ALA A 73 11.07 -3.85 11.09
CA ALA A 73 9.67 -4.15 11.43
C ALA A 73 9.49 -4.36 12.94
N HIS A 74 8.37 -3.87 13.47
CA HIS A 74 7.93 -4.19 14.82
C HIS A 74 7.48 -5.66 14.93
N PRO A 75 7.65 -6.30 16.10
CA PRO A 75 7.16 -7.65 16.32
C PRO A 75 5.63 -7.78 16.15
N LEU A 76 5.18 -8.95 15.69
CA LEU A 76 3.77 -9.35 15.66
C LEU A 76 3.31 -9.98 17.00
#